data_AF-A0A1G1C743-F1
#
_entry.id   AF-A0A1G1C743-F1
#
_cell.length_a   1.000
_cell.length_b   1.000
_cell.length_c   1.000
_cell.angle_alpha   90.00
_cell.angle_beta   90.00
_cell.angle_gamma   90.00
#
_symmetry.space_group_name_H-M   'P 1'
#
loop_
_entity.id
_entity.type
_entity.pdbx_description
1 polymer ?
#
loop_
_entity_poly.entity_id
_entity_poly.type
_entity_poly.pdbx_seq_one_letter_code
_entity_poly.pdbx_strand_id
1 'polypeptide(L)' 'MNAASLILPFGVLTYLLVLFNVLSGHRIIKIHISWHRRMGYVALLAASTHLGFVLYYKLFV' A
#
# COMPACT_ATOMS: atom_id res chain seq x y z
N MET A 1 16.04 15.03 6.43
CA MET A 1 14.78 14.75 5.71
C MET A 1 13.68 14.66 6.75
N ASN A 2 12.59 15.43 6.62
CA ASN A 2 11.49 15.37 7.59
C ASN A 2 10.76 14.02 7.45
N ALA A 3 10.43 13.35 8.56
CA ALA A 3 9.66 12.10 8.51
C ALA A 3 8.33 12.28 7.75
N ALA A 4 7.72 13.47 7.85
CA ALA A 4 6.54 13.87 7.09
C ALA A 4 6.71 13.76 5.57
N SER A 5 7.89 14.05 5.02
CA SER A 5 8.14 13.99 3.57
C SER A 5 8.19 12.57 3.04
N LEU A 6 8.31 11.55 3.90
CA LEU A 6 8.28 10.14 3.52
C LEU A 6 6.87 9.54 3.58
N ILE A 7 5.96 10.13 4.37
CA ILE A 7 4.58 9.66 4.51
C ILE A 7 3.85 9.73 3.16
N LEU A 8 3.95 10.86 2.46
CA LEU A 8 3.27 11.06 1.17
C LEU A 8 3.72 10.05 0.09
N PRO A 9 5.04 9.90 -0.21
CA PRO A 9 5.51 8.90 -1.17
C PRO A 9 5.10 7.47 -0.80
N PHE A 10 5.15 7.12 0.49
CA PHE A 10 4.76 5.79 0.95
C PHE A 10 3.24 5.56 0.82
N GLY A 11 2.44 6.59 1.04
CA GLY A 11 0.99 6.56 0.80
C GLY A 11 0.66 6.36 -0.69
N VAL A 12 1.35 7.06 -1.59
CA VAL A 12 1.19 6.88 -3.03
C VAL A 12 1.57 5.46 -3.46
N LEU A 13 2.71 4.94 -2.99
CA LEU A 13 3.13 3.56 -3.28
C LEU A 13 2.10 2.54 -2.79
N THR A 14 1.60 2.72 -1.57
CA THR A 14 0.58 1.86 -0.97
C THR A 14 -0.70 1.88 -1.81
N TYR A 15 -1.15 3.07 -2.21
CA TYR A 15 -2.33 3.23 -3.07
C TYR A 15 -2.16 2.51 -4.41
N LEU A 16 -0.98 2.65 -5.05
CA LEU A 16 -0.70 1.96 -6.32
C LEU A 16 -0.73 0.44 -6.17
N LEU A 17 -0.19 -0.10 -5.07
CA LEU A 17 -0.25 -1.54 -4.78
C LEU A 17 -1.69 -2.04 -4.61
N VAL A 18 -2.51 -1.28 -3.87
CA VAL A 18 -3.93 -1.61 -3.68
C VAL A 18 -4.68 -1.51 -5.01
N LEU A 19 -4.47 -0.45 -5.78
CA LEU A 19 -5.10 -0.25 -7.08
C LEU A 19 -4.74 -1.39 -8.04
N PHE A 20 -3.46 -1.76 -8.13
CA PHE A 20 -3.02 -2.91 -8.91
C PHE A 20 -3.71 -4.20 -8.46
N ASN A 21 -3.86 -4.41 -7.14
CA ASN A 21 -4.54 -5.58 -6.62
C ASN A 21 -6.03 -5.59 -6.98
N VAL A 22 -6.71 -4.45 -6.92
CA VAL A 22 -8.12 -4.31 -7.34
C VAL A 22 -8.27 -4.57 -8.84
N LEU A 23 -7.44 -3.93 -9.69
CA LEU A 23 -7.49 -4.08 -11.15
C LEU A 23 -7.19 -5.52 -11.58
N SER A 24 -6.27 -6.21 -10.90
CA SER A 24 -5.99 -7.62 -11.15
C SER A 24 -7.11 -8.54 -10.66
N GLY A 25 -7.75 -8.23 -9.52
CA GLY A 25 -8.92 -8.95 -9.03
C GLY A 25 -10.12 -8.86 -9.99
N HIS A 26 -10.31 -7.68 -10.60
CA HIS A 26 -11.30 -7.46 -11.66
C HIS A 26 -10.92 -8.06 -13.02
N ARG A 27 -9.76 -8.73 -13.13
CA ARG A 27 -9.21 -9.29 -14.38
C ARG A 27 -8.99 -8.26 -15.50
N ILE A 28 -8.94 -6.96 -15.16
CA ILE A 28 -8.53 -5.90 -16.09
C ILE A 28 -7.05 -6.10 -16.41
N ILE A 29 -6.24 -6.35 -15.37
CA ILE A 29 -4.86 -6.78 -15.50
C ILE A 29 -4.82 -8.30 -15.32
N LYS A 30 -4.53 -9.03 -16.40
CA LYS A 30 -4.45 -10.49 -16.38
C LYS A 30 -3.15 -10.94 -15.71
N ILE A 31 -3.25 -11.38 -14.46
CA ILE A 31 -2.16 -12.04 -13.74
C ILE A 31 -2.63 -13.38 -13.19
N HIS A 32 -1.69 -14.27 -12.90
CA HIS A 32 -2.01 -15.54 -12.27
C HIS A 32 -2.55 -15.33 -10.84
N ILE A 33 -3.54 -16.13 -10.44
CA ILE A 33 -4.22 -15.98 -9.14
C ILE A 33 -3.26 -16.09 -7.94
N SER A 34 -2.19 -16.88 -8.05
CA SER A 34 -1.16 -16.97 -7.00
C SER A 34 -0.41 -15.65 -6.82
N TRP A 35 -0.15 -14.92 -7.90
CA TRP A 35 0.50 -13.61 -7.87
C TRP A 35 -0.44 -12.54 -7.32
N HIS A 36 -1.71 -12.53 -7.71
CA HIS A 36 -2.72 -11.66 -7.10
C HIS A 36 -2.77 -11.86 -5.58
N ARG A 37 -2.84 -13.11 -5.11
CA ARG A 37 -2.88 -13.39 -3.66
C ARG A 37 -1.63 -12.91 -2.92
N ARG A 38 -0.44 -13.12 -3.49
CA ARG A 38 0.83 -12.63 -2.91
C ARG A 38 0.87 -11.09 -2.86
N MET A 39 0.48 -10.43 -3.95
CA MET A 39 0.43 -8.97 -4.04
C MET A 39 -0.60 -8.37 -3.09
N GLY A 40 -1.73 -9.05 -2.86
CA GLY A 40 -2.71 -8.67 -1.85
C GLY A 40 -2.13 -8.66 -0.44
N TYR A 41 -1.36 -9.68 -0.06
CA TYR A 41 -0.67 -9.69 1.24
C TYR A 41 0.37 -8.56 1.36
N VAL A 42 1.13 -8.30 0.31
CA VAL A 42 2.10 -7.18 0.28
C VAL A 42 1.39 -5.84 0.41
N ALA A 43 0.28 -5.63 -0.31
CA ALA A 43 -0.51 -4.41 -0.24
C ALA A 43 -1.11 -4.19 1.15
N LEU A 44 -1.62 -5.25 1.80
CA LEU A 44 -2.14 -5.18 3.16
C LEU A 44 -1.07 -4.81 4.19
N LEU A 45 0.12 -5.41 4.09
CA LEU A 45 1.24 -5.09 4.97
C LEU A 45 1.70 -3.64 4.77
N ALA A 46 1.84 -3.19 3.52
CA ALA A 46 2.19 -1.81 3.19
C ALA A 46 1.15 -0.80 3.72
N ALA A 47 -0.13 -1.10 3.57
CA ALA A 47 -1.21 -0.25 4.09
C ALA A 47 -1.22 -0.18 5.61
N SER A 48 -1.00 -1.31 6.29
CA SER A 48 -0.94 -1.36 7.74
C SER A 48 0.24 -0.57 8.29
N THR A 49 1.42 -0.71 7.67
CA THR A 49 2.60 0.09 8.03
C THR A 49 2.41 1.57 7.72
N HIS A 50 1.84 1.93 6.57
CA HIS A 50 1.57 3.32 6.22
C HIS A 50 0.64 3.98 7.24
N LEU A 51 -0.45 3.30 7.61
CA LEU A 51 -1.36 3.77 8.65
C LEU A 51 -0.64 3.95 10.00
N GLY A 52 0.18 2.97 10.39
CA GLY A 52 0.99 3.06 11.62
C GLY A 52 1.91 4.28 11.62
N PHE A 53 2.59 4.56 10.50
CA PHE A 53 3.44 5.75 10.34
C PHE A 53 2.64 7.05 10.44
N VAL A 54 1.48 7.13 9.79
CA VAL A 54 0.60 8.31 9.84
C VAL A 54 0.11 8.56 11.27
N LEU A 55 -0.35 7.51 11.96
CA LEU A 55 -0.82 7.62 13.34
C LEU A 55 0.30 8.03 14.29
N TYR A 56 1.47 7.42 14.16
CA TYR A 56 2.63 7.78 14.97
C TYR A 56 3.00 9.25 14.78
N TYR A 57 3.09 9.70 13.53
CA TYR A 57 3.42 11.09 13.24
C TYR A 57 2.35 12.04 13.80
N LYS A 58 1.06 11.75 13.60
CA LYS A 58 -0.03 12.62 14.06
C LYS A 58 -0.17 12.70 15.59
N LEU A 59 0.18 11.63 16.31
CA LEU A 59 -0.04 11.54 17.76
C LEU A 59 1.18 11.94 18.60
N PHE A 60 2.40 11.83 18.05
CA PHE A 60 3.64 11.97 18.83
C PHE A 60 4.63 13.00 18.26
N VAL A 61 4.38 13.56 17.08
CA VAL A 61 5.23 14.58 16.43
C VAL A 61 4.41 15.83 16.12
#